data_AF-A0A0H5QWD8-F1
#
_entry.id   AF-A0A0H5QWD8-F1
#
_cell.length_a   1.000
_cell.length_b   1.000
_cell.length_c   1.000
_cell.angle_alpha   90.00
_cell.angle_beta   90.00
_cell.angle_gamma   90.00
#
_symmetry.space_group_name_H-M   'P 1'
#
loop_
_entity.id
_entity.type
_entity.pdbx_description
1 polymer ?
#
loop_
_entity_poly.entity_id
_entity_poly.type
_entity_poly.pdbx_seq_one_letter_code
_entity_poly.pdbx_strand_id
1 'polypeptide(L)'
;DLGADPTISDIDGNTPLHLAIQEQLSDKIIIDMIKAAKTEAVDDLCHNEMNNPSGCSSGTMAHNGLDRSVIGEATSEILNLRNNKGHTALLQAVYHRRHEISRILL
;
A
#
# COMPACT_ATOMS: atom_id res chain seq x y z
N ASP A 1 -18.15 8.34 1.13
CA ASP A 1 -17.16 7.37 1.61
C ASP A 1 -15.88 8.07 2.00
N LEU A 2 -15.32 7.73 3.16
CA LEU A 2 -14.09 8.31 3.73
C LEU A 2 -12.83 7.51 3.34
N GLY A 3 -12.91 6.64 2.33
CA GLY A 3 -11.87 5.65 2.04
C GLY A 3 -11.89 4.51 3.07
N ALA A 4 -11.71 3.27 2.61
CA ALA A 4 -11.62 2.12 3.52
C ALA A 4 -10.13 1.81 3.72
N ASP A 5 -9.68 1.79 4.98
CA ASP A 5 -8.27 1.50 5.29
C ASP A 5 -7.92 0.05 4.90
N PRO A 6 -7.00 -0.15 3.93
CA PRO A 6 -6.64 -1.48 3.43
C PRO A 6 -5.73 -2.26 4.38
N THR A 7 -5.22 -1.65 5.46
CA THR A 7 -4.33 -2.26 6.45
C THR A 7 -5.06 -2.97 7.58
N ILE A 8 -6.35 -2.69 7.77
CA ILE A 8 -7.18 -3.31 8.82
C ILE A 8 -7.14 -4.82 8.64
N SER A 9 -7.03 -5.56 9.74
CA SER A 9 -7.03 -7.02 9.73
C SER A 9 -8.18 -7.60 10.57
N ASP A 10 -8.62 -8.80 10.20
CA ASP A 10 -9.58 -9.58 10.98
C ASP A 10 -8.92 -10.25 12.21
N ILE A 11 -9.70 -11.07 12.93
CA ILE A 11 -9.22 -11.81 14.11
C ILE A 11 -8.08 -12.79 13.81
N ASP A 12 -7.91 -13.19 12.56
CA ASP A 12 -6.86 -14.09 12.08
C ASP A 12 -5.65 -13.33 11.51
N GLY A 13 -5.67 -11.99 11.58
CA GLY A 13 -4.64 -11.12 11.00
C GLY A 13 -4.74 -11.00 9.47
N ASN A 14 -5.82 -11.47 8.85
CA ASN A 14 -6.02 -11.33 7.42
C ASN A 14 -6.47 -9.90 7.10
N THR A 15 -5.71 -9.22 6.25
CA THR A 15 -6.15 -7.96 5.63
C THR A 15 -7.24 -8.21 4.58
N PRO A 16 -7.97 -7.18 4.13
CA PRO A 16 -8.90 -7.28 3.00
C PRO A 16 -8.29 -7.98 1.77
N LEU A 17 -6.99 -7.76 1.50
CA LEU A 17 -6.31 -8.38 0.38
C LEU A 17 -6.11 -9.90 0.58
N HIS A 18 -5.81 -10.35 1.80
CA HIS A 18 -5.74 -11.78 2.13
C HIS A 18 -7.09 -12.45 1.89
N LEU A 19 -8.17 -11.85 2.41
CA LEU A 19 -9.52 -12.36 2.28
C LEU A 19 -9.96 -12.40 0.80
N ALA A 20 -9.67 -11.37 0.02
CA ALA A 20 -10.02 -11.33 -1.40
C ALA A 20 -9.37 -12.47 -2.21
N ILE A 21 -8.12 -12.83 -1.86
CA ILE A 21 -7.39 -13.93 -2.48
C ILE A 21 -7.98 -15.28 -2.04
N GLN A 22 -8.19 -15.46 -0.73
CA GLN A 22 -8.72 -16.68 -0.12
C GLN A 22 -10.13 -17.02 -0.65
N GLU A 23 -11.01 -16.01 -0.69
CA GLU A 23 -12.40 -16.13 -1.15
C GLU A 23 -12.53 -16.19 -2.69
N GLN A 24 -11.40 -16.23 -3.41
CA GLN A 24 -11.35 -16.35 -4.87
C GLN A 24 -12.15 -15.27 -5.60
N LEU A 25 -12.13 -14.02 -5.09
CA LEU A 25 -12.73 -12.89 -5.79
C LEU A 25 -12.07 -12.69 -7.15
N SER A 26 -12.78 -12.10 -8.11
CA SER A 26 -12.26 -11.92 -9.47
C SER A 26 -10.93 -11.17 -9.49
N ASP A 27 -10.03 -11.54 -10.40
CA ASP A 27 -8.72 -10.88 -10.53
C ASP A 27 -8.86 -9.37 -10.67
N LYS A 28 -9.87 -8.91 -11.41
CA LYS A 28 -10.16 -7.47 -11.57
C LYS A 28 -10.35 -6.75 -10.23
N ILE A 29 -11.17 -7.31 -9.34
CA ILE A 29 -11.44 -6.71 -8.02
C ILE A 29 -10.13 -6.63 -7.21
N ILE A 30 -9.35 -7.70 -7.20
CA ILE A 30 -8.08 -7.74 -6.44
C ILE A 30 -7.09 -6.74 -7.00
N ILE A 31 -7.00 -6.62 -8.32
CA ILE A 31 -6.12 -5.65 -9.00
C ILE A 31 -6.55 -4.22 -8.68
N ASP A 32 -7.86 -3.93 -8.69
CA ASP A 32 -8.39 -2.62 -8.38
C ASP A 32 -8.11 -2.25 -6.90
N MET A 33 -8.21 -3.21 -5.97
CA MET A 33 -7.82 -3.02 -4.56
C MET A 33 -6.33 -2.69 -4.41
N ILE A 34 -5.44 -3.44 -5.08
CA ILE A 34 -3.99 -3.21 -5.04
C ILE A 34 -3.66 -1.81 -5.60
N LYS A 35 -4.33 -1.40 -6.68
CA LYS A 35 -4.16 -0.05 -7.26
C LYS A 35 -4.64 1.05 -6.33
N ALA A 36 -5.80 0.87 -5.71
CA ALA A 36 -6.36 1.85 -4.77
C ALA A 36 -5.44 2.05 -3.55
N ALA A 37 -4.96 0.95 -2.96
CA ALA A 37 -3.99 1.00 -1.87
C ALA A 37 -2.68 1.69 -2.25
N LYS A 38 -2.25 1.54 -3.52
CA LYS A 38 -1.07 2.23 -4.05
C LYS A 38 -1.28 3.73 -4.25
N THR A 39 -2.49 4.16 -4.61
CA THR A 39 -2.80 5.58 -4.83
C THR A 39 -2.96 6.36 -3.53
N GLU A 40 -3.56 5.76 -2.49
CA GLU A 40 -3.72 6.42 -1.18
C GLU A 40 -2.35 6.76 -0.55
N ALA A 41 -1.34 5.90 -0.72
CA ALA A 41 0.03 6.18 -0.28
C ALA A 41 0.70 7.38 -0.98
N VAL A 42 0.17 7.84 -2.13
CA VAL A 42 0.68 9.00 -2.87
C VAL A 42 -0.04 10.28 -2.45
N ASP A 43 -1.34 10.21 -2.15
CA ASP A 43 -2.14 11.38 -1.79
C ASP A 43 -1.86 11.88 -0.36
N ASP A 44 -1.55 10.99 0.59
CA ASP A 44 -1.17 11.36 1.97
C ASP A 44 0.14 12.18 2.04
N LEU A 45 1.03 12.06 1.05
CA LEU A 45 2.27 12.84 0.97
C LEU A 45 2.07 14.22 0.31
N CYS A 46 0.99 14.43 -0.45
CA CYS A 46 0.71 15.68 -1.14
C CYS A 46 -0.03 16.70 -0.25
N HIS A 47 -0.70 16.27 0.82
CA HIS A 47 -1.50 17.17 1.66
C HIS A 47 -0.71 17.90 2.78
N ASN A 48 0.60 17.65 2.92
CA ASN A 48 1.43 18.31 3.93
C ASN A 48 2.10 19.63 3.48
N GLU A 49 1.89 20.09 2.23
CA GLU A 49 2.43 21.37 1.75
C GLU A 49 1.34 22.44 1.47
N MET A 50 0.40 22.68 2.39
CA MET A 50 -0.44 23.88 2.27
C MET A 50 -0.85 24.48 3.61
N ASN A 51 0.11 25.03 4.36
CA ASN A 51 -0.18 26.17 5.24
C ASN A 51 1.05 27.06 5.47
N ASN A 52 1.48 27.84 4.47
CA ASN A 52 2.02 29.18 4.71
C ASN A 52 2.16 29.99 3.41
N PRO A 53 1.32 31.02 3.19
CA PRO A 53 1.49 31.94 2.09
C PRO A 53 2.26 33.19 2.59
N SER A 54 3.59 33.21 2.50
CA SER A 54 4.33 34.48 2.35
C SER A 54 5.84 34.27 2.24
N GLY A 55 6.44 34.95 1.25
CA GLY A 55 7.68 35.69 1.47
C GLY A 55 8.94 35.05 0.92
N CYS A 56 9.51 35.71 -0.08
CA CYS A 56 10.90 35.59 -0.51
C CYS A 56 11.87 35.40 0.68
N SER A 57 12.86 34.53 0.53
CA SER A 57 14.27 34.89 0.73
C SER A 57 15.21 33.78 0.27
N SER A 58 16.18 34.21 -0.54
CA SER A 58 17.42 33.51 -0.86
C SER A 58 18.17 33.14 0.43
N GLY A 59 18.67 31.91 0.53
CA GLY A 59 19.44 31.48 1.71
C GLY A 59 19.83 30.00 1.66
N THR A 60 21.07 29.76 1.27
CA THR A 60 21.85 28.51 1.38
C THR A 60 21.61 27.76 2.69
N MET A 61 21.48 26.42 2.66
CA MET A 61 22.46 25.46 3.24
C MET A 61 21.87 24.05 3.37
N ALA A 62 22.66 23.09 2.92
CA ALA A 62 22.41 21.66 2.83
C ALA A 62 21.90 20.96 4.09
N HIS A 63 20.86 20.13 3.92
CA HIS A 63 20.73 18.86 4.63
C HIS A 63 20.24 17.78 3.66
N ASN A 64 21.22 17.04 3.14
CA ASN A 64 21.21 15.62 2.79
C ASN A 64 19.85 14.95 2.53
N GLY A 65 19.48 14.86 1.25
CA GLY A 65 19.32 13.54 0.61
C GLY A 65 18.15 12.66 1.05
N LEU A 66 16.98 13.21 1.35
CA LEU A 66 15.78 12.41 1.60
C LEU A 66 14.83 12.46 0.40
N ASP A 67 15.34 12.10 -0.78
CA ASP A 67 14.58 12.20 -2.04
C ASP A 67 14.53 10.88 -2.82
N ARG A 68 14.60 9.76 -2.10
CA ARG A 68 14.45 8.45 -2.73
C ARG A 68 13.91 7.44 -1.73
N SER A 69 12.66 7.01 -1.96
CA SER A 69 12.08 5.73 -1.51
C SER A 69 10.94 5.72 -0.49
N VAL A 70 10.38 6.84 -0.05
CA VAL A 70 9.21 6.76 0.88
C VAL A 70 7.97 6.15 0.18
N ILE A 71 7.77 6.49 -1.11
CA ILE A 71 6.65 5.96 -1.92
C ILE A 71 6.77 4.44 -2.18
N GLY A 72 8.00 3.92 -2.28
CA GLY A 72 8.22 2.48 -2.44
C GLY A 72 8.03 1.70 -1.13
N GLU A 73 8.33 2.33 0.00
CA GLU A 73 8.24 1.73 1.34
C GLU A 73 6.79 1.55 1.80
N ALA A 74 5.94 2.58 1.67
CA ALA A 74 4.54 2.50 2.09
C ALA A 74 3.74 1.46 1.30
N THR A 75 3.98 1.36 -0.02
CA THR A 75 3.39 0.30 -0.85
C THR A 75 3.90 -1.09 -0.50
N SER A 76 5.12 -1.19 0.02
CA SER A 76 5.69 -2.44 0.51
C SER A 76 5.04 -2.88 1.81
N GLU A 77 4.59 -1.97 2.68
CA GLU A 77 4.00 -2.38 3.97
C GLU A 77 2.72 -3.18 3.79
N ILE A 78 1.72 -2.67 3.05
CA ILE A 78 0.42 -3.35 2.89
C ILE A 78 0.56 -4.73 2.24
N LEU A 79 1.42 -4.84 1.22
CA LEU A 79 1.63 -6.10 0.48
C LEU A 79 2.44 -7.13 1.28
N ASN A 80 3.29 -6.67 2.21
CA ASN A 80 4.10 -7.52 3.07
C ASN A 80 3.48 -7.80 4.45
N LEU A 81 2.27 -7.29 4.73
CA LEU A 81 1.55 -7.64 5.96
C LEU A 81 1.37 -9.16 6.04
N ARG A 82 1.60 -9.70 7.24
CA ARG A 82 1.50 -11.12 7.53
C ARG A 82 0.32 -11.37 8.45
N ASN A 83 -0.48 -12.37 8.12
CA ASN A 83 -1.53 -12.83 9.04
C ASN A 83 -0.95 -13.60 10.24
N ASN A 84 -1.81 -14.09 11.13
CA ASN A 84 -1.39 -14.81 12.34
C ASN A 84 -0.68 -16.15 12.03
N LYS A 85 -0.84 -16.68 10.82
CA LYS A 85 -0.09 -17.86 10.32
C LYS A 85 1.26 -17.47 9.71
N GLY A 86 1.56 -16.18 9.64
CA GLY A 86 2.77 -15.65 9.04
C GLY A 86 2.76 -15.60 7.52
N HIS A 87 1.59 -15.73 6.88
CA HIS A 87 1.45 -15.68 5.43
C HIS A 87 1.20 -14.25 4.97
N THR A 88 1.86 -13.86 3.88
CA THR A 88 1.54 -12.64 3.12
C THR A 88 0.47 -12.90 2.08
N ALA A 89 -0.09 -11.84 1.51
CA ALA A 89 -0.99 -11.91 0.36
C ALA A 89 -0.36 -12.67 -0.82
N LEU A 90 0.94 -12.46 -1.08
CA LEU A 90 1.67 -13.20 -2.12
C LEU A 90 1.70 -14.70 -1.86
N LEU A 91 1.97 -15.12 -0.61
CA LEU A 91 2.01 -16.54 -0.27
C LEU A 91 0.64 -17.20 -0.44
N GLN A 92 -0.44 -16.51 -0.08
CA GLN A 92 -1.81 -16.99 -0.36
C GLN A 92 -2.09 -17.06 -1.87
N ALA A 93 -1.67 -16.07 -2.66
CA ALA A 93 -1.87 -16.09 -4.11
C ALA A 93 -1.20 -17.31 -4.75
N VAL A 94 0.01 -17.65 -4.31
CA VAL A 94 0.73 -18.86 -4.75
C VAL A 94 0.00 -20.13 -4.29
N TYR A 95 -0.40 -20.20 -3.03
CA TYR A 95 -1.12 -21.35 -2.46
C TYR A 95 -2.43 -21.64 -3.20
N HIS A 96 -3.19 -20.59 -3.55
CA HIS A 96 -4.44 -20.69 -4.29
C HIS A 96 -4.27 -20.71 -5.82
N ARG A 97 -3.02 -20.80 -6.33
CA ARG A 97 -2.69 -20.82 -7.77
C ARG A 97 -3.25 -19.62 -8.55
N ARG A 98 -3.30 -18.45 -7.93
CA ARG A 98 -3.70 -17.17 -8.53
C ARG A 98 -2.52 -16.57 -9.28
N HIS A 99 -2.20 -17.11 -10.46
CA HIS A 99 -0.98 -16.78 -11.21
C HIS A 99 -0.84 -15.27 -11.51
N GLU A 100 -1.89 -14.65 -12.05
CA GLU A 100 -1.86 -13.22 -12.39
C GLU A 100 -1.70 -12.33 -11.16
N ILE A 101 -2.41 -12.65 -10.07
CA ILE A 101 -2.26 -11.93 -8.80
C ILE A 101 -0.86 -12.11 -8.21
N SER A 102 -0.31 -13.33 -8.28
CA SER A 102 1.05 -13.62 -7.82
C SER A 102 2.08 -12.79 -8.59
N ARG A 103 1.90 -12.60 -9.91
CA ARG A 103 2.77 -11.75 -10.74
C ARG A 103 2.69 -10.27 -10.37
N ILE A 104 1.53 -9.80 -9.94
CA ILE A 104 1.32 -8.39 -9.58
C ILE A 104 1.86 -8.09 -8.18
N LEU A 105 1.91 -9.09 -7.31
CA LEU A 105 2.44 -8.99 -5.95
C LEU A 105 3.96 -9.23 -5.84
N LEU A 106 4.64 -9.53 -6.96
CA LEU A 106 6.10 -9.63 -7.06
C LEU A 106 6.74 -8.29 -7.40
#